data_AF-A0A924YC45-F1
#
_entry.id   AF-A0A924YC45-F1
#
_cell.length_a   1.000
_cell.length_b   1.000
_cell.length_c   1.000
_cell.angle_alpha   90.00
_cell.angle_beta   90.00
_cell.angle_gamma   90.00
#
_symmetry.space_group_name_H-M   'P 1'
#
loop_
_entity.id
_entity.type
_entity.pdbx_description
1 polymer ?
#
loop_
_entity_poly.entity_id
_entity_poly.type
_entity_poly.pdbx_seq_one_letter_code
_entity_poly.pdbx_strand_id
1 'polypeptide(L)'
;ADIIKQKLPTNNGGYKALNTGDSSYGKLDKRMYSDLTSEHLIDLTRYQVANCYMGRAGLISSGGASGSNDFEDAVKTAVINKRAGGTGLISGRKAFQRPMGEGAALLNAIQDVYLCEDVTIA
;
A
#
# COMPACT_ATOMS: atom_id res chain seq x y z
N ALA A 1 -1.23 9.38 15.55
CA ALA A 1 -0.28 9.43 14.42
C ALA A 1 -0.88 10.35 13.38
N ASP A 2 -0.09 11.27 12.82
CA ASP A 2 -0.56 12.22 11.81
C ASP A 2 -0.63 11.56 10.43
N ILE A 3 0.37 10.73 10.12
CA ILE A 3 0.47 9.94 8.89
C ILE A 3 0.97 8.54 9.27
N ILE A 4 0.47 7.51 8.61
CA ILE A 4 0.88 6.12 8.77
C ILE A 4 1.60 5.67 7.49
N LYS A 5 2.81 5.14 7.65
CA LYS A 5 3.61 4.58 6.56
C LYS A 5 3.60 3.06 6.64
N GLN A 6 3.22 2.39 5.56
CA GLN A 6 3.25 0.92 5.47
C GLN A 6 3.71 0.40 4.11
N LYS A 7 4.09 -0.89 4.07
CA LYS A 7 4.22 -1.63 2.81
C LYS A 7 2.83 -2.02 2.30
N LEU A 8 2.69 -2.27 0.99
CA LEU A 8 1.44 -2.82 0.45
C LEU A 8 1.12 -4.18 1.10
N PRO A 9 -0.16 -4.47 1.35
CA PRO A 9 -0.60 -5.71 1.98
C PRO A 9 -0.66 -6.84 0.94
N THR A 10 0.50 -7.38 0.54
CA THR A 10 0.58 -8.49 -0.42
C THR A 10 0.32 -9.86 0.20
N ASN A 11 0.25 -9.93 1.53
CA ASN A 11 0.04 -11.17 2.27
C ASN A 11 -1.18 -10.98 3.18
N ASN A 12 -2.05 -11.99 3.24
CA ASN A 12 -3.23 -12.01 4.08
C ASN A 12 -3.25 -13.28 4.96
N GLY A 13 -4.18 -13.36 5.92
CA GLY A 13 -4.36 -14.56 6.75
C GLY A 13 -3.51 -14.58 8.02
N GLY A 14 -2.89 -13.46 8.41
CA GLY A 14 -2.04 -13.39 9.61
C GLY A 14 -2.72 -13.91 10.88
N TYR A 15 -3.98 -13.50 11.15
CA TYR A 15 -4.70 -14.03 12.30
C TYR A 15 -5.02 -15.53 12.18
N LYS A 16 -5.28 -16.06 10.97
CA LYS A 16 -5.47 -17.51 10.79
C LYS A 16 -4.20 -18.28 11.17
N ALA A 17 -3.06 -17.83 10.66
CA ALA A 17 -1.76 -18.44 10.93
C ALA A 17 -1.36 -18.36 12.41
N LEU A 18 -1.72 -17.26 13.09
CA LEU A 18 -1.44 -17.08 14.52
C LEU A 18 -2.43 -17.80 15.45
N ASN A 19 -3.53 -18.36 14.93
CA ASN A 19 -4.52 -19.12 15.70
C ASN A 19 -4.47 -20.63 15.40
N THR A 20 -3.32 -21.15 14.94
CA THR A 20 -3.11 -22.59 14.72
C THR A 20 -2.50 -23.26 15.95
N GLY A 21 -2.91 -24.50 16.23
CA GLY A 21 -2.40 -25.29 17.37
C GLY A 21 -2.98 -24.82 18.71
N ASP A 22 -2.18 -24.85 19.76
CA ASP A 22 -2.61 -24.50 21.13
C ASP A 22 -2.53 -23.00 21.45
N SER A 23 -2.14 -22.17 20.47
CA SER A 23 -2.02 -20.72 20.62
C SER A 23 -3.19 -20.01 19.92
N SER A 24 -3.91 -19.16 20.65
CA SER A 24 -4.92 -18.26 20.09
C SER A 24 -4.50 -16.80 20.29
N TYR A 25 -3.98 -16.18 19.23
CA TYR A 25 -3.62 -14.77 19.22
C TYR A 25 -4.68 -13.94 18.48
N GLY A 26 -5.49 -13.21 19.24
CA GLY A 26 -6.49 -12.29 18.72
C GLY A 26 -7.74 -12.97 18.15
N LYS A 27 -8.82 -12.19 17.97
CA LYS A 27 -10.08 -12.66 17.40
C LYS A 27 -10.11 -12.42 15.90
N LEU A 28 -10.69 -13.36 15.15
CA LEU A 28 -11.01 -13.17 13.73
C LEU A 28 -12.43 -13.68 13.44
N ASP A 29 -13.04 -13.10 12.41
CA ASP A 29 -14.24 -13.65 11.79
C ASP A 29 -13.86 -14.24 10.42
N LYS A 30 -14.39 -15.41 10.08
CA LYS A 30 -14.09 -16.08 8.79
C LYS A 30 -14.43 -15.18 7.59
N ARG A 31 -15.49 -14.38 7.72
CA ARG A 31 -15.99 -13.46 6.69
C ARG A 31 -14.98 -12.39 6.29
N MET A 32 -14.05 -12.04 7.18
CA MET A 32 -12.95 -11.12 6.85
C MET A 32 -12.11 -11.60 5.67
N TYR A 33 -12.08 -12.91 5.41
CA TYR A 33 -11.27 -13.53 4.36
C TYR A 33 -12.09 -14.14 3.24
N SER A 34 -13.43 -14.15 3.33
CA SER A 34 -14.31 -14.76 2.34
C SER A 34 -15.29 -13.78 1.70
N ASP A 35 -15.88 -12.89 2.50
CA ASP A 35 -17.03 -12.09 2.07
C ASP A 35 -16.71 -10.59 2.07
N LEU A 36 -15.85 -10.16 3.00
CA LEU A 36 -15.63 -8.74 3.27
C LEU A 36 -14.39 -8.19 2.55
N THR A 37 -13.50 -9.05 2.04
CA THR A 37 -12.32 -8.66 1.26
C THR A 37 -12.11 -9.61 0.09
N SER A 38 -11.27 -9.21 -0.85
CA SER A 38 -10.80 -10.07 -1.95
C SER A 38 -9.26 -10.13 -1.97
N GLU A 39 -8.72 -10.98 -2.84
CA GLU A 39 -7.27 -11.02 -3.09
C GLU A 39 -6.77 -9.82 -3.92
N HIS A 40 -7.67 -8.93 -4.35
CA HIS A 40 -7.31 -7.75 -5.11
C HIS A 40 -6.58 -6.74 -4.23
N LEU A 41 -5.39 -6.30 -4.65
CA LEU A 41 -4.52 -5.43 -3.83
C LEU A 41 -5.17 -4.10 -3.42
N ILE A 42 -6.07 -3.56 -4.25
CA ILE A 42 -6.84 -2.34 -3.89
C ILE A 42 -7.71 -2.63 -2.66
N ASP A 43 -8.43 -3.75 -2.63
CA ASP A 43 -9.34 -4.10 -1.53
C ASP A 43 -8.55 -4.35 -0.23
N LEU A 44 -7.43 -5.07 -0.33
CA LEU A 44 -6.52 -5.28 0.80
C LEU A 44 -5.95 -3.95 1.31
N THR A 45 -5.61 -3.03 0.41
CA THR A 45 -5.09 -1.71 0.78
C THR A 45 -6.19 -0.82 1.39
N ARG A 46 -7.46 -0.98 0.99
CA ARG A 46 -8.60 -0.29 1.65
C ARG A 46 -8.76 -0.74 3.09
N TYR A 47 -8.57 -2.03 3.38
CA TYR A 47 -8.51 -2.51 4.76
C TYR A 47 -7.33 -1.90 5.52
N GLN A 48 -6.19 -1.71 4.87
CA GLN A 48 -5.07 -1.01 5.48
C GLN A 48 -5.42 0.45 5.82
N VAL A 49 -6.11 1.17 4.93
CA VAL A 49 -6.64 2.52 5.19
C VAL A 49 -7.65 2.51 6.34
N ALA A 50 -8.56 1.54 6.39
CA ALA A 50 -9.53 1.41 7.48
C ALA A 50 -8.82 1.21 8.84
N ASN A 51 -7.71 0.46 8.87
CA ASN A 51 -6.88 0.30 10.05
C ASN A 51 -6.09 1.57 10.43
N CYS A 52 -6.06 2.59 9.56
CA CYS A 52 -5.51 3.91 9.84
C CYS A 52 -6.56 4.83 10.49
N TYR A 53 -7.23 4.33 11.53
CA TYR A 53 -8.33 5.02 12.22
C TYR A 53 -9.47 5.43 11.28
N MET A 54 -9.94 4.49 10.46
CA MET A 54 -10.96 4.72 9.43
C MET A 54 -10.54 5.82 8.42
N GLY A 55 -9.25 5.88 8.10
CA GLY A 55 -8.67 6.88 7.19
C GLY A 55 -8.40 8.25 7.83
N ARG A 56 -8.66 8.44 9.13
CA ARG A 56 -8.37 9.72 9.81
C ARG A 56 -6.88 10.05 9.81
N ALA A 57 -6.01 9.05 9.89
CA ALA A 57 -4.59 9.22 9.64
C ALA A 57 -4.29 8.79 8.20
N GLY A 58 -3.69 9.68 7.40
CA GLY A 58 -3.38 9.37 6.00
C GLY A 58 -2.43 8.18 5.86
N LEU A 59 -2.70 7.29 4.91
CA LEU A 59 -1.84 6.14 4.61
C LEU A 59 -0.91 6.47 3.44
N ILE A 60 0.40 6.38 3.66
CA ILE A 60 1.41 6.42 2.60
C ILE A 60 2.10 5.06 2.41
N SER A 61 2.34 4.67 1.16
CA SER A 61 3.05 3.43 0.82
C SER A 61 4.58 3.63 0.70
N SER A 62 5.37 2.60 0.99
CA SER A 62 6.84 2.72 1.05
C SER A 62 7.63 2.32 -0.21
N GLY A 63 7.00 2.24 -1.39
CA GLY A 63 7.66 2.03 -2.70
C GLY A 63 8.44 0.71 -2.93
N GLY A 64 8.61 -0.12 -1.89
CA GLY A 64 9.31 -1.41 -1.97
C GLY A 64 10.84 -1.31 -1.95
N ALA A 65 11.49 -2.46 -2.21
CA ALA A 65 12.94 -2.50 -2.44
C ALA A 65 13.29 -1.90 -3.82
N SER A 66 14.56 -1.54 -4.01
CA SER A 66 15.07 -1.14 -5.34
C SER A 66 15.43 -2.39 -6.15
N GLY A 67 15.19 -2.35 -7.45
CA GLY A 67 15.48 -3.42 -8.40
C GLY A 67 15.42 -2.93 -9.85
N SER A 68 15.30 -3.86 -10.81
CA SER A 68 15.30 -3.54 -12.24
C SER A 68 14.04 -2.78 -12.71
N ASN A 69 12.90 -2.98 -12.03
CA ASN A 69 11.59 -2.50 -12.48
C ASN A 69 11.08 -1.33 -11.63
N ASP A 70 12.02 -0.48 -11.19
CA ASP A 70 11.73 0.47 -10.13
C ASP A 70 10.63 1.49 -10.47
N PHE A 71 10.61 1.98 -11.72
CA PHE A 71 9.57 2.89 -12.20
C PHE A 71 8.19 2.24 -12.22
N GLU A 72 8.07 1.04 -12.79
CA GLU A 72 6.81 0.30 -12.87
C GLU A 72 6.26 0.02 -11.47
N ASP A 73 7.10 -0.49 -10.58
CA ASP A 73 6.71 -0.79 -9.20
C ASP A 73 6.27 0.45 -8.44
N ALA A 74 6.94 1.59 -8.63
CA ALA A 74 6.59 2.85 -7.99
C ALA A 74 5.23 3.36 -8.47
N VAL A 75 5.01 3.37 -9.79
CA VAL A 75 3.74 3.79 -10.39
C VAL A 75 2.60 2.85 -9.98
N LYS A 76 2.80 1.53 -10.09
CA LYS A 76 1.82 0.53 -9.66
C LYS A 76 1.46 0.69 -8.18
N THR A 77 2.45 0.90 -7.32
CA THR A 77 2.21 1.13 -5.89
C THR A 77 1.43 2.41 -5.64
N ALA A 78 1.78 3.49 -6.34
CA ALA A 78 1.06 4.77 -6.23
C ALA A 78 -0.41 4.62 -6.69
N VAL A 79 -0.65 3.92 -7.81
CA VAL A 79 -2.00 3.68 -8.34
C VAL A 79 -2.82 2.87 -7.33
N ILE A 80 -2.27 1.77 -6.81
CA ILE A 80 -2.97 0.93 -5.82
C ILE A 80 -3.30 1.75 -4.56
N ASN A 81 -2.34 2.53 -4.04
CA ASN A 81 -2.54 3.34 -2.85
C ASN A 81 -3.63 4.40 -3.07
N LYS A 82 -3.55 5.18 -4.16
CA LYS A 82 -4.53 6.21 -4.50
C LYS A 82 -5.93 5.61 -4.70
N ARG A 83 -6.04 4.53 -5.50
CA ARG A 83 -7.31 3.84 -5.75
C ARG A 83 -7.95 3.30 -4.47
N ALA A 84 -7.14 2.93 -3.48
CA ALA A 84 -7.61 2.45 -2.19
C ALA A 84 -7.97 3.57 -1.19
N GLY A 85 -7.76 4.84 -1.54
CA GLY A 85 -8.00 6.00 -0.65
C GLY A 85 -6.80 6.38 0.22
N GLY A 86 -5.60 5.87 -0.08
CA GLY A 86 -4.35 6.35 0.51
C GLY A 86 -3.92 7.70 -0.08
N THR A 87 -2.94 8.33 0.56
CA THR A 87 -2.62 9.75 0.36
C THR A 87 -1.21 10.00 -0.15
N GLY A 88 -0.44 8.95 -0.50
CA GLY A 88 0.91 9.17 -0.99
C GLY A 88 1.80 7.94 -1.05
N LEU A 89 3.01 8.16 -1.57
CA LEU A 89 4.10 7.20 -1.59
C LEU A 89 5.39 7.90 -1.19
N ILE A 90 6.15 7.31 -0.27
CA ILE A 90 7.48 7.77 0.12
C ILE A 90 8.56 6.88 -0.51
N SER A 91 9.44 7.49 -1.29
CA SER A 91 10.53 6.82 -2.01
C SER A 91 11.89 7.23 -1.46
N GLY A 92 12.71 6.24 -1.11
CA GLY A 92 14.06 6.44 -0.56
C GLY A 92 15.12 5.98 -1.55
N ARG A 93 15.74 4.82 -1.29
CA ARG A 93 16.77 4.22 -2.16
C ARG A 93 16.38 4.21 -3.64
N LYS A 94 15.12 3.89 -3.92
CA LYS A 94 14.55 3.88 -5.25
C LYS A 94 14.63 5.24 -5.96
N ALA A 95 14.56 6.38 -5.27
CA ALA A 95 14.77 7.70 -5.89
C ALA A 95 16.23 8.18 -5.81
N PHE A 96 16.95 7.87 -4.73
CA PHE A 96 18.23 8.52 -4.41
C PHE A 96 19.49 7.68 -4.67
N GLN A 97 19.38 6.39 -4.98
CA GLN A 97 20.52 5.53 -5.37
C GLN A 97 20.60 5.36 -6.90
N ARG A 98 20.42 6.45 -7.64
CA ARG A 98 20.51 6.53 -9.11
C ARG A 98 20.91 7.95 -9.53
N PRO A 99 21.23 8.20 -10.81
CA PRO A 99 21.50 9.55 -11.29
C PRO A 99 20.35 10.52 -10.96
N MET A 100 20.67 11.77 -10.61
CA MET A 100 19.70 12.76 -10.15
C MET A 100 18.50 12.92 -11.10
N GLY A 101 18.75 12.97 -12.41
CA GLY A 101 17.68 13.09 -13.42
C GLY A 101 16.70 11.91 -13.40
N GLU A 102 17.21 10.69 -13.23
CA GLU A 102 16.36 9.51 -13.11
C GLU A 102 15.59 9.46 -11.79
N GLY A 103 16.23 9.89 -10.70
CA GLY A 103 15.60 9.99 -9.39
C GLY A 103 14.44 10.98 -9.38
N ALA A 104 14.66 12.17 -9.96
CA ALA A 104 13.63 13.18 -10.14
C ALA A 104 12.49 12.68 -11.03
N ALA A 105 12.79 12.02 -12.15
CA ALA A 105 11.79 11.44 -13.04
C ALA A 105 10.92 10.39 -12.31
N LEU A 106 11.51 9.56 -11.45
CA LEU A 106 10.78 8.58 -10.66
C LEU A 106 9.81 9.23 -9.66
N LEU A 107 10.24 10.32 -9.00
CA LEU A 107 9.37 11.08 -8.09
C LEU A 107 8.24 11.78 -8.85
N ASN A 108 8.52 12.35 -10.02
CA ASN A 108 7.51 12.97 -10.86
C ASN A 108 6.48 11.94 -11.34
N ALA A 109 6.90 10.75 -11.77
CA ALA A 109 5.98 9.68 -12.17
C ALA A 109 5.02 9.27 -11.05
N ILE A 110 5.47 9.28 -9.79
CA ILE A 110 4.60 9.06 -8.62
C ILE A 110 3.62 10.23 -8.47
N GLN A 111 4.08 11.48 -8.58
CA GLN A 111 3.25 12.67 -8.46
C GLN A 111 2.16 12.71 -9.55
N ASP A 112 2.52 12.35 -10.79
CA ASP A 112 1.60 12.28 -11.93
C ASP A 112 0.43 11.33 -11.65
N VAL A 113 0.65 10.21 -10.96
CA VAL A 113 -0.44 9.33 -10.54
C VAL A 113 -1.42 10.04 -9.59
N TYR A 114 -0.92 10.83 -8.64
CA TYR A 114 -1.78 11.58 -7.70
C TYR A 114 -2.48 12.77 -8.37
N LEU A 115 -1.87 13.37 -9.38
CA LEU A 115 -2.45 14.45 -10.18
C LEU A 115 -3.41 13.94 -11.27
N CYS A 116 -3.29 12.69 -11.72
CA CYS A 116 -4.13 12.12 -12.77
C CYS A 116 -5.58 11.90 -12.29
N GLU A 117 -6.53 12.66 -12.87
CA GLU A 117 -7.95 12.61 -12.51
C GLU A 117 -8.61 11.26 -12.83
N ASP A 118 -8.11 10.54 -13.84
CA ASP A 118 -8.61 9.21 -14.22
C ASP A 118 -8.32 8.13 -13.15
N VAL A 119 -7.29 8.33 -12.31
CA VAL A 119 -7.01 7.43 -11.19
C VAL A 119 -7.85 7.88 -10.00
N THR A 120 -9.14 7.52 -10.02
CA THR A 120 -10.11 7.82 -8.95
C THR A 120 -9.93 6.89 -7.75
N ILE A 121 -10.65 7.14 -6.65
CA ILE A 121 -10.88 6.09 -5.65
C ILE A 121 -11.80 5.03 -6.27
N ALA A 122 -11.50 3.75 -6.04
CA ALA A 122 -12.26 2.61 -6.54
C ALA A 122 -13.52 2.32 -5.73
#